data_AF-A0A2V8HKB1-F1
#
_entry.id   AF-A0A2V8HKB1-F1
#
_cell.length_a   1.000
_cell.length_b   1.000
_cell.length_c   1.000
_cell.angle_alpha   90.00
_cell.angle_beta   90.00
_cell.angle_gamma   90.00
#
_symmetry.space_group_name_H-M   'P 1'
#
loop_
_entity.id
_entity.type
_entity.pdbx_description
1 polymer ?
#
loop_
_entity_poly.entity_id
_entity_poly.type
_entity_poly.pdbx_seq_one_letter_code
_entity_poly.pdbx_strand_id
1 'polypeptide(L)'
;MTRLVLMLAMTATMSTAAFAQAAEDPRELRAGIDRHFDVVPLTEGIALRPKSDTRGFRLIEVSRGTVVIDGNPVTGGELRNRAGEDADLILRLSYLDAAATRTFLRNERTEPERPTEKTPAAGETTVPPVEQHDEHPERRMRSTGDRVRVLGSVHVGRDEEVSGQVVAVLGSVHIEGTVRDQVVAVLGSVDLGPDAVVHGDIVSVGGQVRKAPGAHADGAVTEVALGRWDIDGSPWFGWGSFHRYGVFSAATRLVGSMFHLVLLVLLASLAFIVARTPVERSAERIADDPLRYTLIGIVAEILLFPVLFLIAIVLVITVVGIPLLLLMPFAVLFLILLALVGFSGTAYALGQWTRRRFGMGGPPALIDVALGVLTILLPLLIGRVVALGGWPVSPLALFLIATGIAVEYLAWAGGFGAVLANTFTRWRARRTARTTAVAPPPV
;
A
#
# COMPACT_ATOMS: atom_id res chain seq x y z
N MET A 1 35.16 -21.11 -51.01
CA MET A 1 34.23 -20.71 -49.92
C MET A 1 34.30 -19.22 -49.55
N THR A 2 35.39 -18.51 -49.87
CA THR A 2 35.61 -17.11 -49.49
C THR A 2 34.83 -16.07 -50.29
N ARG A 3 34.33 -16.41 -51.50
CA ARG A 3 33.49 -15.49 -52.31
C ARG A 3 32.00 -15.52 -51.94
N LEU A 4 31.52 -16.58 -51.29
CA LEU A 4 30.12 -16.71 -50.88
C LEU A 4 29.82 -15.90 -49.61
N VAL A 5 30.82 -15.78 -48.71
CA VAL A 5 30.72 -14.97 -47.49
C VAL A 5 30.71 -13.47 -47.81
N LEU A 6 31.41 -13.04 -48.87
CA LEU A 6 31.41 -11.63 -49.27
C LEU A 6 30.09 -11.19 -49.94
N MET A 7 29.40 -12.10 -50.63
CA MET A 7 28.08 -11.80 -51.22
C MET A 7 26.94 -11.79 -50.19
N LEU A 8 27.05 -12.59 -49.12
CA LEU A 8 26.07 -12.57 -48.03
C LEU A 8 26.26 -11.36 -47.08
N ALA A 9 27.48 -10.83 -46.98
CA ALA A 9 27.75 -9.60 -46.23
C ALA A 9 27.26 -8.34 -46.95
N MET A 10 27.11 -8.38 -48.29
CA MET A 10 26.73 -7.22 -49.10
C MET A 10 25.20 -7.14 -49.35
N THR A 11 24.46 -8.23 -49.17
CA THR A 11 22.99 -8.22 -49.13
C THR A 11 22.43 -7.94 -47.74
N ALA A 12 23.20 -8.13 -46.67
CA ALA A 12 22.80 -7.78 -45.30
C ALA A 12 22.90 -6.27 -44.99
N THR A 13 23.61 -5.48 -45.82
CA THR A 13 23.72 -4.02 -45.67
C THR A 13 22.69 -3.22 -46.46
N MET A 14 21.86 -3.86 -47.31
CA MET A 14 20.79 -3.17 -48.05
C MET A 14 19.39 -3.39 -47.47
N SER A 15 19.19 -4.26 -46.49
CA SER A 15 17.89 -4.41 -45.82
C SER A 15 17.73 -3.53 -44.58
N THR A 16 18.80 -2.94 -44.06
CA THR A 16 18.71 -1.89 -43.02
C THR A 16 18.36 -0.51 -43.58
N ALA A 17 18.39 -0.34 -44.91
CA ALA A 17 18.04 0.93 -45.56
C ALA A 17 16.54 1.07 -45.94
N ALA A 18 15.75 0.00 -45.84
CA ALA A 18 14.33 0.01 -46.24
C ALA A 18 13.33 0.11 -45.07
N PHE A 19 13.79 0.02 -43.82
CA PHE A 19 13.00 0.38 -42.62
C PHE A 19 13.36 1.76 -42.04
N ALA A 20 14.29 2.49 -42.68
CA ALA A 20 14.57 3.89 -42.39
C ALA A 20 13.58 4.83 -43.12
N GLN A 21 12.41 4.31 -43.47
CA GLN A 21 11.36 5.06 -44.15
C GLN A 21 10.65 5.92 -43.10
N ALA A 22 11.07 7.18 -43.07
CA ALA A 22 10.59 8.30 -42.27
C ALA A 22 10.84 8.16 -40.75
N ALA A 23 12.04 8.56 -40.33
CA ALA A 23 12.18 9.24 -39.04
C ALA A 23 11.34 10.53 -39.13
N GLU A 24 10.03 10.40 -38.89
CA GLU A 24 9.06 11.49 -38.91
C GLU A 24 9.47 12.53 -37.87
N ASP A 25 9.50 13.81 -38.28
CA ASP A 25 9.89 14.90 -37.41
C ASP A 25 8.90 14.95 -36.23
N PRO A 26 9.35 14.72 -34.97
CA PRO A 26 8.48 14.80 -33.79
C PRO A 26 7.74 16.14 -33.71
N ARG A 27 8.26 17.19 -34.37
CA ARG A 27 7.63 18.50 -34.51
C ARG A 27 6.42 18.52 -35.43
N GLU A 28 6.46 17.79 -36.54
CA GLU A 28 5.29 17.66 -37.43
C GLU A 28 4.18 16.87 -36.76
N LEU A 29 4.53 15.79 -36.06
CA LEU A 29 3.59 15.02 -35.24
C LEU A 29 2.98 15.89 -34.13
N ARG A 30 3.82 16.71 -33.46
CA ARG A 30 3.36 17.67 -32.45
C ARG A 30 2.37 18.68 -33.02
N ALA A 31 2.66 19.26 -34.19
CA ALA A 31 1.79 20.21 -34.86
C ALA A 31 0.47 19.58 -35.35
N GLY A 32 0.47 18.29 -35.69
CA GLY A 32 -0.75 17.53 -35.98
C GLY A 32 -1.62 17.32 -34.73
N ILE A 33 -1.00 16.87 -33.64
CA ILE A 33 -1.67 16.65 -32.35
C ILE A 33 -2.21 17.97 -31.78
N ASP A 34 -1.43 19.07 -31.83
CA ASP A 34 -1.81 20.38 -31.30
C ASP A 34 -3.05 20.97 -31.97
N ARG A 35 -3.36 20.61 -33.21
CA ARG A 35 -4.57 21.10 -33.86
C ARG A 35 -5.82 20.63 -33.15
N HIS A 36 -5.79 19.40 -32.64
CA HIS A 36 -6.99 18.70 -32.20
C HIS A 36 -6.98 18.40 -30.69
N PHE A 37 -5.81 18.42 -30.05
CA PHE A 37 -5.60 18.04 -28.66
C PHE A 37 -4.68 19.02 -27.92
N ASP A 38 -4.98 19.23 -26.64
CA ASP A 38 -4.04 19.79 -25.67
C ASP A 38 -3.17 18.65 -25.14
N VAL A 39 -1.84 18.83 -25.18
CA VAL A 39 -0.86 17.85 -24.70
C VAL A 39 -0.48 18.16 -23.26
N VAL A 40 -0.70 17.21 -22.37
CA VAL A 40 -0.33 17.29 -20.96
C VAL A 40 0.73 16.22 -20.65
N PRO A 41 1.94 16.60 -20.21
CA PRO A 41 2.98 15.64 -19.85
C PRO A 41 2.60 14.89 -18.57
N LEU A 42 2.72 13.56 -18.57
CA LEU A 42 2.58 12.70 -17.39
C LEU A 42 3.94 12.15 -16.96
N THR A 43 4.05 11.68 -15.71
CA THR A 43 5.27 11.06 -15.17
C THR A 43 5.75 9.87 -16.00
N GLU A 44 4.82 9.13 -16.62
CA GLU A 44 5.09 7.87 -17.34
C GLU A 44 4.52 7.88 -18.78
N GLY A 45 4.18 9.05 -19.33
CA GLY A 45 3.51 9.12 -20.62
C GLY A 45 3.03 10.51 -21.03
N ILE A 46 2.10 10.56 -21.97
CA ILE A 46 1.47 11.79 -22.47
C ILE A 46 -0.04 11.63 -22.36
N ALA A 47 -0.72 12.63 -21.79
CA ALA A 47 -2.17 12.75 -21.88
C ALA A 47 -2.55 13.74 -22.99
N LEU A 48 -3.57 13.39 -23.77
CA LEU A 48 -4.16 14.20 -24.82
C LEU A 48 -5.59 14.51 -24.41
N ARG A 49 -5.89 15.81 -24.24
CA ARG A 49 -7.25 16.29 -24.00
C ARG A 49 -7.81 16.85 -25.31
N PRO A 50 -8.94 16.38 -25.85
CA PRO A 50 -9.52 16.93 -27.06
C PRO A 50 -9.86 18.42 -26.88
N LYS A 51 -9.57 19.24 -27.89
CA LYS A 51 -9.96 20.67 -27.90
C LYS A 51 -11.45 20.88 -28.17
N SER A 52 -12.17 19.83 -28.56
CA SER A 52 -13.60 19.87 -28.89
C SER A 52 -14.34 18.74 -28.17
N ASP A 53 -15.43 19.09 -27.50
CA ASP A 53 -16.21 18.20 -26.62
C ASP A 53 -17.14 17.23 -27.38
N THR A 54 -17.16 17.31 -28.72
CA THR A 54 -18.01 16.50 -29.60
C THR A 54 -17.49 15.10 -29.90
N ARG A 55 -16.35 14.70 -29.34
CA ARG A 55 -15.64 13.47 -29.74
C ARG A 55 -15.98 12.21 -28.94
N GLY A 56 -16.83 12.33 -27.92
CA GLY A 56 -17.31 11.17 -27.16
C GLY A 56 -16.28 10.53 -26.21
N PHE A 57 -15.11 11.14 -26.06
CA PHE A 57 -14.09 10.81 -25.07
C PHE A 57 -13.45 12.08 -24.53
N ARG A 58 -13.04 12.09 -23.26
CA ARG A 58 -12.53 13.30 -22.56
C ARG A 58 -11.02 13.31 -22.42
N LEU A 59 -10.40 12.14 -22.31
CA LEU A 59 -8.98 12.01 -22.09
C LEU A 59 -8.42 10.77 -22.79
N ILE A 60 -7.29 10.94 -23.49
CA ILE A 60 -6.51 9.84 -24.01
C ILE A 60 -5.15 9.85 -23.33
N GLU A 61 -4.77 8.77 -22.67
CA GLU A 61 -3.44 8.60 -22.09
C GLU A 61 -2.63 7.62 -22.93
N VAL A 62 -1.39 7.99 -23.21
CA VAL A 62 -0.43 7.18 -23.96
C VAL A 62 0.77 6.92 -23.07
N SER A 63 0.93 5.67 -22.62
CA SER A 63 2.02 5.25 -21.74
C SER A 63 2.57 3.88 -22.16
N ARG A 64 3.89 3.82 -22.38
CA ARG A 64 4.66 2.58 -22.64
C ARG A 64 3.99 1.65 -23.69
N GLY A 65 3.53 2.21 -24.80
CA GLY A 65 2.89 1.47 -25.90
C GLY A 65 1.42 1.09 -25.68
N THR A 66 0.83 1.46 -24.55
CA THR A 66 -0.61 1.29 -24.27
C THR A 66 -1.33 2.62 -24.43
N VAL A 67 -2.49 2.59 -25.08
CA VAL A 67 -3.40 3.73 -25.21
C VAL A 67 -4.62 3.48 -24.34
N VAL A 68 -4.97 4.44 -23.50
CA VAL A 68 -6.10 4.40 -22.58
C VAL A 68 -7.04 5.55 -22.92
N ILE A 69 -8.32 5.28 -23.10
CA ILE A 69 -9.35 6.30 -23.32
C ILE A 69 -10.29 6.30 -22.11
N ASP A 70 -10.39 7.45 -21.43
CA ASP A 70 -11.24 7.64 -20.24
C ASP A 70 -11.06 6.53 -19.18
N GLY A 71 -9.81 6.12 -18.94
CA GLY A 71 -9.45 5.08 -17.98
C GLY A 71 -9.55 3.64 -18.49
N ASN A 72 -10.01 3.40 -19.73
CA ASN A 72 -10.09 2.05 -20.31
C ASN A 72 -9.00 1.81 -21.36
N PRO A 73 -8.16 0.76 -21.23
CA PRO A 73 -7.18 0.42 -22.25
C PRO A 73 -7.88 0.00 -23.54
N VAL A 74 -7.42 0.54 -24.68
CA VAL A 74 -8.00 0.26 -26.00
C VAL A 74 -6.96 -0.35 -26.92
N THR A 75 -7.39 -1.29 -27.77
CA THR A 75 -6.54 -1.85 -28.82
C THR A 75 -6.47 -0.90 -30.03
N GLY A 76 -5.46 -1.06 -30.90
CA GLY A 76 -5.33 -0.19 -32.09
C GLY A 76 -6.51 -0.26 -33.06
N GLY A 77 -7.24 -1.37 -33.09
CA GLY A 77 -8.49 -1.50 -33.87
C GLY A 77 -9.64 -0.69 -33.25
N GLU A 78 -9.79 -0.74 -31.93
CA GLU A 78 -10.82 0.02 -31.20
C GLU A 78 -10.52 1.53 -31.20
N LEU A 79 -9.24 1.90 -31.13
CA LEU A 79 -8.80 3.29 -31.23
C LEU A 79 -9.18 3.88 -32.60
N ARG A 80 -9.01 3.13 -33.70
CA ARG A 80 -9.46 3.59 -35.03
C ARG A 80 -10.98 3.79 -35.12
N ASN A 81 -11.75 2.91 -34.48
CA ASN A 81 -13.21 3.05 -34.47
C ASN A 81 -13.69 4.23 -33.62
N ARG A 82 -12.97 4.59 -32.55
CA ARG A 82 -13.37 5.65 -31.61
C ARG A 82 -12.79 7.03 -31.93
N ALA A 83 -11.51 7.09 -32.28
CA ALA A 83 -10.79 8.34 -32.56
C ALA A 83 -10.81 8.73 -34.05
N GLY A 84 -11.29 7.85 -34.94
CA GLY A 84 -11.47 8.14 -36.36
C GLY A 84 -10.19 8.62 -37.04
N GLU A 85 -10.24 9.80 -37.67
CA GLU A 85 -9.11 10.41 -38.39
C GLU A 85 -7.88 10.67 -37.51
N ASP A 86 -8.05 10.83 -36.20
CA ASP A 86 -6.96 11.10 -35.27
C ASP A 86 -6.28 9.84 -34.73
N ALA A 87 -6.86 8.67 -34.99
CA ALA A 87 -6.36 7.40 -34.46
C ALA A 87 -4.93 7.11 -34.94
N ASP A 88 -4.60 7.46 -36.18
CA ASP A 88 -3.25 7.24 -36.72
C ASP A 88 -2.22 8.18 -36.07
N LEU A 89 -2.60 9.41 -35.71
CA LEU A 89 -1.73 10.34 -34.96
C LEU A 89 -1.48 9.83 -33.54
N ILE A 90 -2.51 9.32 -32.87
CA ILE A 90 -2.40 8.78 -31.50
C ILE A 90 -1.61 7.47 -31.48
N LEU A 91 -1.79 6.60 -32.49
CA LEU A 91 -0.99 5.39 -32.66
C LEU A 91 0.48 5.73 -32.88
N ARG A 92 0.81 6.73 -33.70
CA ARG A 92 2.20 7.17 -33.87
C ARG A 92 2.79 7.69 -32.57
N LEU A 93 1.99 8.38 -31.75
CA LEU A 93 2.42 8.83 -30.42
C LEU A 93 2.75 7.66 -29.49
N SER A 94 2.02 6.54 -29.57
CA SER A 94 2.26 5.37 -28.70
C SER A 94 3.52 4.59 -29.06
N TYR A 95 4.06 4.76 -30.27
CA TYR A 95 5.33 4.18 -30.70
C TYR A 95 6.55 5.07 -30.45
N LEU A 96 6.39 6.29 -29.92
CA LEU A 96 7.52 7.16 -29.61
C LEU A 96 8.39 6.55 -28.49
N ASP A 97 9.70 6.54 -28.71
CA ASP A 97 10.67 6.19 -27.68
C ASP A 97 10.84 7.33 -26.65
N ALA A 98 11.58 7.06 -25.57
CA ALA A 98 11.80 8.04 -24.51
C ALA A 98 12.59 9.30 -24.98
N ALA A 99 13.41 9.19 -26.02
CA ALA A 99 14.19 10.32 -26.54
C ALA A 99 13.32 11.22 -27.44
N ALA A 100 12.50 10.61 -28.30
CA ALA A 100 11.53 11.28 -29.14
C ALA A 100 10.43 11.94 -28.31
N THR A 101 9.96 11.30 -27.24
CA THR A 101 8.99 11.86 -26.28
C THR A 101 9.49 13.16 -25.64
N ARG A 102 10.76 13.20 -25.21
CA ARG A 102 11.38 14.43 -24.67
C ARG A 102 11.46 15.54 -25.70
N THR A 103 11.67 15.20 -26.97
CA THR A 103 11.74 16.17 -28.07
C THR A 103 10.34 16.69 -28.43
N PHE A 104 9.33 15.81 -28.44
CA PHE A 104 7.92 16.14 -28.64
C PHE A 104 7.41 17.12 -27.56
N LEU A 105 7.83 16.95 -26.31
CA LEU A 105 7.44 17.82 -25.19
C LEU A 105 8.21 19.16 -25.13
N ARG A 106 9.28 19.33 -25.93
CA ARG A 106 10.18 20.49 -25.87
C ARG A 106 9.85 21.55 -26.95
N ASN A 107 8.77 22.31 -26.71
CA ASN A 107 8.37 23.62 -27.28
C ASN A 107 6.97 23.91 -26.68
N GLU A 108 6.64 24.96 -25.93
CA GLU A 108 7.16 26.32 -25.75
C GLU A 108 7.13 26.68 -24.25
N ARG A 109 8.30 26.91 -23.64
CA ARG A 109 8.39 27.87 -22.53
C ARG A 109 9.24 29.01 -23.06
N THR A 110 8.60 30.16 -23.26
CA THR A 110 9.30 31.44 -23.39
C THR A 110 10.33 31.52 -22.28
N GLU A 111 11.59 31.55 -22.68
CA GLU A 111 12.73 31.76 -21.81
C GLU A 111 12.63 33.18 -21.22
N PRO A 112 12.61 33.37 -19.90
CA PRO A 112 12.75 34.71 -19.34
C PRO A 112 14.19 35.16 -19.60
N GLU A 113 14.36 36.21 -20.41
CA GLU A 113 15.60 36.95 -20.53
C GLU A 113 16.15 37.26 -19.13
N ARG A 114 17.38 36.82 -18.88
CA ARG A 114 18.17 37.21 -17.71
C ARG A 114 18.36 38.74 -17.71
N PRO A 115 17.95 39.48 -16.67
CA PRO A 115 18.31 40.88 -16.55
C PRO A 115 19.80 40.99 -16.18
N THR A 116 20.52 41.78 -16.98
CA THR A 116 21.92 42.14 -16.74
C THR A 116 22.02 42.90 -15.41
N GLU A 117 22.87 42.40 -14.54
CA GLU A 117 23.30 42.98 -13.27
C GLU A 117 23.88 44.41 -13.49
N LYS A 118 23.28 45.42 -12.87
CA LYS A 118 23.89 46.74 -12.66
C LYS A 118 23.80 47.12 -11.18
N THR A 119 24.98 47.29 -10.60
CA THR A 119 25.31 47.83 -9.28
C THR A 119 24.69 49.21 -9.02
N PRO A 120 24.30 49.56 -7.77
CA PRO A 120 23.60 50.80 -7.46
C PRO A 120 24.56 51.95 -7.15
N ALA A 121 24.23 53.15 -7.62
CA ALA A 121 24.83 54.41 -7.17
C ALA A 121 23.73 55.40 -6.80
N ALA A 122 23.90 55.99 -5.62
CA ALA A 122 23.01 56.94 -4.97
C ALA A 122 22.79 58.22 -5.79
N GLY A 123 21.60 58.80 -5.66
CA GLY A 123 21.23 60.12 -6.16
C GLY A 123 19.95 60.59 -5.48
N GLU A 124 20.00 61.79 -4.94
CA GLU A 124 19.10 62.40 -3.96
C GLU A 124 17.64 62.65 -4.41
N THR A 125 16.77 62.56 -3.39
CA THR A 125 15.70 63.51 -3.03
C THR A 125 14.84 64.14 -4.14
N THR A 126 13.53 63.87 -4.10
CA THR A 126 12.50 64.90 -3.86
C THR A 126 11.11 64.27 -3.85
N VAL A 127 10.43 64.38 -2.71
CA VAL A 127 8.98 64.22 -2.61
C VAL A 127 8.38 65.63 -2.75
N PRO A 128 7.37 65.81 -3.61
CA PRO A 128 6.25 66.64 -3.23
C PRO A 128 4.91 65.89 -3.35
N PRO A 129 3.85 66.41 -2.69
CA PRO A 129 2.71 65.62 -2.24
C PRO A 129 1.45 65.84 -3.07
N VAL A 130 0.40 65.05 -2.74
CA VAL A 130 -1.02 65.18 -3.16
C VAL A 130 -1.26 64.48 -4.52
N GLU A 131 -2.22 63.57 -4.76
CA GLU A 131 -3.65 63.56 -4.45
C GLU A 131 -4.23 62.15 -4.73
N GLN A 132 -5.07 61.66 -3.81
CA GLN A 132 -6.38 61.04 -4.02
C GLN A 132 -6.69 60.18 -5.27
N HIS A 133 -7.29 59.01 -4.97
CA HIS A 133 -8.29 58.28 -5.75
C HIS A 133 -7.96 58.00 -7.22
N ASP A 134 -7.55 56.76 -7.48
CA ASP A 134 -8.09 56.04 -8.63
C ASP A 134 -8.63 54.69 -8.13
N GLU A 135 -9.95 54.60 -8.10
CA GLU A 135 -10.68 53.33 -8.06
C GLU A 135 -10.24 52.53 -9.29
N HIS A 136 -9.31 51.59 -9.11
CA HIS A 136 -9.18 50.51 -10.06
C HIS A 136 -10.37 49.56 -9.83
N PRO A 137 -11.29 49.37 -10.81
CA PRO A 137 -12.31 48.35 -10.67
C PRO A 137 -11.60 47.03 -10.49
N GLU A 138 -11.86 46.36 -9.36
CA GLU A 138 -11.41 45.02 -9.03
C GLU A 138 -11.69 44.12 -10.22
N ARG A 139 -10.67 43.88 -11.05
CA ARG A 139 -10.74 42.85 -12.07
C ARG A 139 -10.80 41.54 -11.30
N ARG A 140 -11.99 40.98 -11.12
CA ARG A 140 -12.19 39.58 -10.76
C ARG A 140 -11.23 38.77 -11.61
N MET A 141 -10.20 38.23 -10.98
CA MET A 141 -9.16 37.50 -11.68
C MET A 141 -9.76 36.14 -11.99
N ARG A 142 -10.51 36.07 -13.09
CA ARG A 142 -11.04 34.81 -13.61
C ARG A 142 -9.87 33.99 -14.11
N SER A 143 -9.48 32.99 -13.32
CA SER A 143 -8.58 31.95 -13.76
C SER A 143 -9.38 30.97 -14.60
N THR A 144 -9.31 31.12 -15.93
CA THR A 144 -9.93 30.18 -16.86
C THR A 144 -9.09 28.90 -16.92
N GLY A 145 -9.45 27.88 -16.14
CA GLY A 145 -8.85 26.55 -16.22
C GLY A 145 -8.71 25.80 -14.88
N ASP A 146 -8.33 24.54 -14.97
CA ASP A 146 -8.05 23.67 -13.82
C ASP A 146 -6.76 24.11 -13.11
N ARG A 147 -6.75 24.05 -11.78
CA ARG A 147 -5.60 24.41 -10.94
C ARG A 147 -5.09 23.17 -10.21
N VAL A 148 -4.05 22.57 -10.76
CA VAL A 148 -3.41 21.38 -10.19
C VAL A 148 -2.04 21.74 -9.61
N ARG A 149 -1.82 21.40 -8.33
CA ARG A 149 -0.49 21.48 -7.69
C ARG A 149 -0.10 20.13 -7.11
N VAL A 150 1.12 19.70 -7.41
CA VAL A 150 1.73 18.47 -6.88
C VAL A 150 2.84 18.89 -5.91
N LEU A 151 2.86 18.28 -4.71
CA LEU A 151 3.77 18.60 -3.60
C LEU A 151 3.63 20.05 -3.07
N GLY A 152 2.43 20.62 -3.18
CA GLY A 152 2.17 21.99 -2.74
C GLY A 152 0.70 22.29 -2.50
N SER A 153 0.45 23.29 -1.67
CA SER A 153 -0.90 23.75 -1.35
C SER A 153 -1.45 24.71 -2.41
N VAL A 154 -2.77 24.66 -2.57
CA VAL A 154 -3.52 25.60 -3.39
C VAL A 154 -4.28 26.57 -2.47
N HIS A 155 -4.16 27.86 -2.74
CA HIS A 155 -4.96 28.89 -2.10
C HIS A 155 -5.79 29.59 -3.18
N VAL A 156 -7.10 29.75 -2.94
CA VAL A 156 -8.02 30.52 -3.79
C VAL A 156 -8.49 31.71 -2.97
N GLY A 157 -8.11 32.92 -3.38
CA GLY A 157 -8.45 34.15 -2.66
C GLY A 157 -9.93 34.53 -2.80
N ARG A 158 -10.42 35.46 -1.97
CA ARG A 158 -11.83 35.90 -1.97
C ARG A 158 -12.32 36.45 -3.31
N ASP A 159 -11.46 37.17 -4.01
CA ASP A 159 -11.78 37.81 -5.30
C ASP A 159 -11.44 36.91 -6.51
N GLU A 160 -11.10 35.65 -6.25
CA GLU A 160 -10.71 34.67 -7.24
C GLU A 160 -11.85 33.70 -7.52
N GLU A 161 -12.18 33.56 -8.81
CA GLU A 161 -13.15 32.60 -9.31
C GLU A 161 -12.42 31.60 -10.20
N VAL A 162 -12.35 30.35 -9.76
CA VAL A 162 -11.78 29.24 -10.52
C VAL A 162 -12.91 28.53 -11.26
N SER A 163 -12.87 28.61 -12.59
CA SER A 163 -13.92 28.01 -13.42
C SER A 163 -13.79 26.50 -13.56
N GLY A 164 -12.60 25.94 -13.29
CA GLY A 164 -12.28 24.52 -13.41
C GLY A 164 -12.06 23.81 -12.06
N GLN A 165 -11.44 22.64 -12.10
CA GLN A 165 -11.17 21.83 -10.90
C GLN A 165 -9.95 22.34 -10.13
N VAL A 166 -10.00 22.24 -8.81
CA VAL A 166 -8.87 22.55 -7.93
C VAL A 166 -8.34 21.25 -7.33
N VAL A 167 -7.11 20.86 -7.67
CA VAL A 167 -6.49 19.61 -7.20
C VAL A 167 -5.15 19.90 -6.53
N ALA A 168 -5.00 19.47 -5.27
CA ALA A 168 -3.72 19.46 -4.57
C ALA A 168 -3.32 18.02 -4.22
N VAL A 169 -2.14 17.60 -4.66
CA VAL A 169 -1.57 16.28 -4.33
C VAL A 169 -0.41 16.49 -3.35
N LEU A 170 -0.45 15.81 -2.20
CA LEU A 170 0.48 15.99 -1.08
C LEU A 170 0.47 17.43 -0.52
N GLY A 171 -0.70 18.07 -0.48
CA GLY A 171 -0.86 19.43 0.02
C GLY A 171 -2.31 19.77 0.33
N SER A 172 -2.52 20.77 1.18
CA SER A 172 -3.86 21.24 1.57
C SER A 172 -4.42 22.28 0.59
N VAL A 173 -5.75 22.36 0.48
CA VAL A 173 -6.46 23.37 -0.31
C VAL A 173 -7.16 24.35 0.62
N HIS A 174 -6.90 25.64 0.48
CA HIS A 174 -7.59 26.71 1.21
C HIS A 174 -8.41 27.55 0.22
N ILE A 175 -9.71 27.67 0.45
CA ILE A 175 -10.62 28.37 -0.46
C ILE A 175 -11.31 29.48 0.32
N GLU A 176 -11.17 30.71 -0.14
CA GLU A 176 -11.94 31.86 0.35
C GLU A 176 -12.83 32.48 -0.73
N GLY A 177 -12.62 32.12 -2.00
CA GLY A 177 -13.42 32.58 -3.15
C GLY A 177 -14.35 31.50 -3.72
N THR A 178 -14.57 31.53 -5.04
CA THR A 178 -15.55 30.66 -5.71
C THR A 178 -14.87 29.61 -6.61
N VAL A 179 -15.27 28.35 -6.46
CA VAL A 179 -14.86 27.23 -7.34
C VAL A 179 -16.10 26.64 -8.00
N ARG A 180 -16.13 26.62 -9.33
CA ARG A 180 -17.30 26.16 -10.09
C ARG A 180 -17.41 24.65 -10.25
N ASP A 181 -16.28 23.95 -10.25
CA ASP A 181 -16.27 22.50 -10.37
C ASP A 181 -15.86 21.85 -9.03
N GLN A 182 -14.98 20.84 -9.08
CA GLN A 182 -14.62 20.00 -7.95
C GLN A 182 -13.34 20.46 -7.26
N VAL A 183 -13.25 20.15 -5.97
CA VAL A 183 -12.08 20.39 -5.13
C VAL A 183 -11.57 19.05 -4.62
N VAL A 184 -10.32 18.71 -4.92
CA VAL A 184 -9.69 17.45 -4.51
C VAL A 184 -8.37 17.72 -3.78
N ALA A 185 -8.27 17.29 -2.52
CA ALA A 185 -7.02 17.26 -1.78
C ALA A 185 -6.60 15.80 -1.54
N VAL A 186 -5.45 15.39 -2.04
CA VAL A 186 -4.87 14.07 -1.80
C VAL A 186 -3.73 14.20 -0.81
N LEU A 187 -3.78 13.45 0.30
CA LEU A 187 -2.87 13.54 1.45
C LEU A 187 -2.79 14.95 2.09
N GLY A 188 -3.91 15.67 2.10
CA GLY A 188 -4.02 17.01 2.65
C GLY A 188 -5.45 17.37 3.03
N SER A 189 -5.63 18.49 3.75
CA SER A 189 -6.95 18.95 4.19
C SER A 189 -7.55 20.00 3.26
N VAL A 190 -8.88 20.13 3.25
CA VAL A 190 -9.60 21.21 2.56
C VAL A 190 -10.17 22.17 3.60
N ASP A 191 -9.82 23.44 3.50
CA ASP A 191 -10.23 24.50 4.40
C ASP A 191 -11.07 25.53 3.63
N LEU A 192 -12.36 25.60 3.95
CA LEU A 192 -13.32 26.54 3.35
C LEU A 192 -13.50 27.74 4.29
N GLY A 193 -13.12 28.92 3.82
CA GLY A 193 -13.32 30.20 4.49
C GLY A 193 -14.79 30.66 4.46
N PRO A 194 -15.14 31.74 5.20
CA PRO A 194 -16.53 32.18 5.37
C PRO A 194 -17.18 32.66 4.07
N ASP A 195 -16.40 33.13 3.10
CA ASP A 195 -16.89 33.60 1.79
C ASP A 195 -16.78 32.53 0.68
N ALA A 196 -16.38 31.30 1.05
CA ALA A 196 -16.10 30.23 0.10
C ALA A 196 -17.38 29.64 -0.50
N VAL A 197 -17.43 29.54 -1.84
CA VAL A 197 -18.53 28.91 -2.58
C VAL A 197 -17.97 27.83 -3.49
N VAL A 198 -18.35 26.57 -3.27
CA VAL A 198 -17.96 25.44 -4.13
C VAL A 198 -19.22 24.82 -4.73
N HIS A 199 -19.35 24.89 -6.04
CA HIS A 199 -20.53 24.39 -6.75
C HIS A 199 -20.46 22.87 -7.00
N GLY A 200 -19.26 22.29 -7.12
CA GLY A 200 -19.06 20.85 -7.30
C GLY A 200 -18.70 20.10 -6.01
N ASP A 201 -18.25 18.86 -6.18
CA ASP A 201 -17.90 17.98 -5.06
C ASP A 201 -16.57 18.35 -4.40
N ILE A 202 -16.48 18.12 -3.09
CA ILE A 202 -15.28 18.32 -2.29
C ILE A 202 -14.80 16.97 -1.80
N VAL A 203 -13.60 16.57 -2.22
CA VAL A 203 -12.99 15.29 -1.85
C VAL A 203 -11.67 15.51 -1.14
N SER A 204 -11.55 15.01 0.09
CA SER A 204 -10.30 15.00 0.85
C SER A 204 -9.88 13.56 1.12
N VAL A 205 -8.70 13.17 0.63
CA VAL A 205 -8.16 11.81 0.74
C VAL A 205 -7.00 11.80 1.73
N GLY A 206 -7.19 11.31 2.95
CA GLY A 206 -6.17 11.29 4.02
C GLY A 206 -6.05 12.57 4.85
N GLY A 207 -6.93 13.55 4.64
CA GLY A 207 -7.08 14.74 5.46
C GLY A 207 -8.52 14.96 5.93
N GLN A 208 -8.85 16.18 6.35
CA GLN A 208 -10.20 16.57 6.80
C GLN A 208 -10.72 17.73 5.95
N VAL A 209 -12.03 17.92 5.92
CA VAL A 209 -12.69 19.09 5.31
C VAL A 209 -13.23 19.98 6.43
N ARG A 210 -12.67 21.17 6.61
CA ARG A 210 -13.12 22.15 7.60
C ARG A 210 -13.88 23.26 6.92
N LYS A 211 -15.10 23.51 7.39
CA LYS A 211 -16.03 24.47 6.80
C LYS A 211 -16.30 25.61 7.78
N ALA A 212 -15.91 26.83 7.44
CA ALA A 212 -16.17 28.02 8.26
C ALA A 212 -17.66 28.43 8.19
N PRO A 213 -18.19 29.09 9.24
CA PRO A 213 -19.53 29.67 9.20
C PRO A 213 -19.65 30.69 8.06
N GLY A 214 -20.52 30.42 7.08
CA GLY A 214 -20.70 31.23 5.87
C GLY A 214 -20.32 30.52 4.57
N ALA A 215 -19.52 29.45 4.63
CA ALA A 215 -19.15 28.69 3.44
C ALA A 215 -20.38 27.97 2.84
N HIS A 216 -20.46 27.94 1.51
CA HIS A 216 -21.50 27.24 0.75
C HIS A 216 -20.85 26.14 -0.11
N ALA A 217 -21.37 24.92 0.02
CA ALA A 217 -20.90 23.76 -0.73
C ALA A 217 -22.14 23.09 -1.30
N ASP A 218 -22.33 23.19 -2.61
CA ASP A 218 -23.52 22.69 -3.30
C ASP A 218 -23.40 21.21 -3.67
N GLY A 219 -22.17 20.71 -3.85
CA GLY A 219 -21.86 19.30 -4.10
C GLY A 219 -21.60 18.46 -2.84
N ALA A 220 -21.30 17.18 -3.05
CA ALA A 220 -21.06 16.23 -1.95
C ALA A 220 -19.69 16.46 -1.29
N VAL A 221 -19.65 16.43 0.05
CA VAL A 221 -18.41 16.47 0.82
C VAL A 221 -18.02 15.04 1.20
N THR A 222 -16.92 14.55 0.63
CA THR A 222 -16.42 13.19 0.82
C THR A 222 -15.03 13.22 1.45
N GLU A 223 -14.95 12.74 2.68
CA GLU A 223 -13.68 12.50 3.37
C GLU A 223 -13.32 11.02 3.26
N VAL A 224 -12.29 10.71 2.49
CA VAL A 224 -11.74 9.37 2.38
C VAL A 224 -10.51 9.31 3.26
N ALA A 225 -10.64 8.80 4.49
CA ALA A 225 -9.45 8.53 5.30
C ALA A 225 -8.57 7.51 4.55
N LEU A 226 -7.35 7.92 4.16
CA LEU A 226 -6.33 6.97 3.72
C LEU A 226 -6.08 6.05 4.89
N GLY A 227 -6.39 4.77 4.65
CA GLY A 227 -6.42 3.73 5.66
C GLY A 227 -5.26 3.86 6.64
N ARG A 228 -5.58 4.29 7.85
CA ARG A 228 -5.28 3.45 9.01
C ARG A 228 -5.64 2.05 8.55
N TRP A 229 -4.65 1.18 8.35
CA TRP A 229 -4.91 -0.24 8.48
C TRP A 229 -5.61 -0.35 9.83
N ASP A 230 -6.92 -0.49 9.82
CA ASP A 230 -7.70 -0.64 11.02
C ASP A 230 -7.43 -2.06 11.52
N ILE A 231 -6.24 -2.25 12.07
CA ILE A 231 -5.91 -3.24 13.10
C ILE A 231 -6.62 -2.83 14.42
N ASP A 232 -7.69 -2.03 14.33
CA ASP A 232 -8.47 -1.51 15.44
C ASP A 232 -9.63 -2.47 15.80
N GLY A 233 -9.81 -3.52 15.00
CA GLY A 233 -10.84 -4.54 15.20
C GLY A 233 -10.29 -5.95 15.44
N SER A 234 -8.98 -6.19 15.44
CA SER A 234 -8.43 -7.53 15.68
C SER A 234 -8.37 -7.82 17.19
N PRO A 235 -9.15 -8.78 17.72
CA PRO A 235 -8.98 -9.25 19.10
C PRO A 235 -7.56 -9.70 19.45
N TRP A 236 -6.76 -10.00 18.42
CA TRP A 236 -5.53 -10.78 18.48
C TRP A 236 -4.27 -9.91 18.67
N PHE A 237 -4.21 -8.70 18.09
CA PHE A 237 -2.96 -7.91 18.03
C PHE A 237 -3.17 -6.38 18.15
N GLY A 238 -4.14 -5.93 18.95
CA GLY A 238 -4.42 -4.49 19.13
C GLY A 238 -3.30 -3.71 19.84
N TRP A 239 -2.28 -3.28 19.08
CA TRP A 239 -1.25 -2.31 19.50
C TRP A 239 -1.70 -0.85 19.26
N GLY A 240 -2.77 -0.64 18.49
CA GLY A 240 -3.18 0.68 18.02
C GLY A 240 -4.49 1.14 18.63
N SER A 241 -4.53 1.48 19.92
CA SER A 241 -5.53 2.41 20.46
C SER A 241 -5.14 2.88 21.87
N PHE A 242 -4.11 3.73 21.91
CA PHE A 242 -3.71 4.47 23.12
C PHE A 242 -4.61 5.69 23.41
N HIS A 243 -5.57 6.04 22.54
CA HIS A 243 -6.18 7.38 22.53
C HIS A 243 -7.72 7.45 22.64
N ARG A 244 -8.42 6.34 22.99
CA ARG A 244 -9.83 6.43 23.40
C ARG A 244 -10.03 5.76 24.76
N TYR A 245 -9.78 6.52 25.83
CA TYR A 245 -10.09 6.17 27.21
C TYR A 245 -11.61 6.20 27.46
N GLY A 246 -12.34 5.32 26.79
CA GLY A 246 -13.74 5.04 27.08
C GLY A 246 -13.89 3.62 27.62
N VAL A 247 -14.66 3.44 28.70
CA VAL A 247 -15.04 2.13 29.28
C VAL A 247 -15.59 1.18 28.20
N PHE A 248 -16.25 1.73 27.16
CA PHE A 248 -16.74 1.01 26.00
C PHE A 248 -15.63 0.30 25.20
N SER A 249 -14.43 0.88 25.10
CA SER A 249 -13.28 0.25 24.42
C SER A 249 -12.61 -0.86 25.23
N ALA A 250 -12.66 -0.78 26.57
CA ALA A 250 -12.11 -1.80 27.44
C ALA A 250 -13.00 -3.04 27.48
N ALA A 251 -14.32 -2.85 27.53
CA ALA A 251 -15.30 -3.92 27.47
C ALA A 251 -15.25 -4.68 26.12
N THR A 252 -15.20 -3.97 24.99
CA THR A 252 -15.08 -4.63 23.67
C THR A 252 -13.78 -5.41 23.52
N ARG A 253 -12.66 -4.90 24.07
CA ARG A 253 -11.39 -5.64 24.14
C ARG A 253 -11.45 -6.88 25.03
N LEU A 254 -12.21 -6.84 26.12
CA LEU A 254 -12.42 -8.01 26.97
C LEU A 254 -13.26 -9.06 26.23
N VAL A 255 -14.36 -8.67 25.61
CA VAL A 255 -15.19 -9.56 24.77
C VAL A 255 -14.35 -10.19 23.65
N GLY A 256 -13.51 -9.39 22.98
CA GLY A 256 -12.56 -9.90 21.99
C GLY A 256 -11.60 -10.93 22.57
N SER A 257 -11.03 -10.69 23.76
CA SER A 257 -10.13 -11.66 24.41
C SER A 257 -10.85 -12.94 24.86
N MET A 258 -12.13 -12.87 25.24
CA MET A 258 -12.94 -14.05 25.54
C MET A 258 -13.19 -14.86 24.28
N PHE A 259 -13.55 -14.21 23.17
CA PHE A 259 -13.73 -14.86 21.88
C PHE A 259 -12.42 -15.51 21.41
N HIS A 260 -11.29 -14.80 21.52
CA HIS A 260 -9.94 -15.32 21.24
C HIS A 260 -9.65 -16.58 22.04
N LEU A 261 -9.89 -16.54 23.36
CA LEU A 261 -9.71 -17.71 24.22
C LEU A 261 -10.57 -18.89 23.75
N VAL A 262 -11.88 -18.68 23.54
CA VAL A 262 -12.80 -19.75 23.16
C VAL A 262 -12.39 -20.35 21.81
N LEU A 263 -12.08 -19.50 20.83
CA LEU A 263 -11.66 -19.93 19.51
C LEU A 263 -10.32 -20.67 19.56
N LEU A 264 -9.36 -20.20 20.35
CA LEU A 264 -8.06 -20.82 20.46
C LEU A 264 -8.12 -22.14 21.24
N VAL A 265 -8.97 -22.26 22.27
CA VAL A 265 -9.30 -23.55 22.90
C VAL A 265 -9.92 -24.51 21.89
N LEU A 266 -10.88 -24.04 21.10
CA LEU A 266 -11.56 -24.85 20.08
C LEU A 266 -10.56 -25.36 19.02
N LEU A 267 -9.75 -24.46 18.46
CA LEU A 267 -8.75 -24.78 17.44
C LEU A 267 -7.64 -25.69 17.99
N ALA A 268 -7.15 -25.41 19.20
CA ALA A 268 -6.11 -26.24 19.81
C ALA A 268 -6.61 -27.65 20.13
N SER A 269 -7.87 -27.76 20.57
CA SER A 269 -8.56 -29.03 20.79
C SER A 269 -8.79 -29.79 19.49
N LEU A 270 -9.23 -29.10 18.42
CA LEU A 270 -9.40 -29.70 17.10
C LEU A 270 -8.06 -30.21 16.55
N ALA A 271 -6.99 -29.41 16.69
CA ALA A 271 -5.64 -29.82 16.31
C ALA A 271 -5.17 -31.04 17.12
N PHE A 272 -5.48 -31.11 18.41
CA PHE A 272 -5.20 -32.30 19.23
C PHE A 272 -5.97 -33.54 18.73
N ILE A 273 -7.24 -33.41 18.38
CA ILE A 273 -8.06 -34.53 17.88
C ILE A 273 -7.54 -35.03 16.53
N VAL A 274 -7.25 -34.12 15.60
CA VAL A 274 -6.82 -34.46 14.23
C VAL A 274 -5.36 -34.92 14.19
N ALA A 275 -4.50 -34.29 14.98
CA ALA A 275 -3.04 -34.48 14.94
C ALA A 275 -2.48 -34.89 16.30
N ARG A 276 -3.16 -35.81 17.00
CA ARG A 276 -2.82 -36.26 18.36
C ARG A 276 -1.33 -36.62 18.53
N THR A 277 -0.80 -37.51 17.70
CA THR A 277 0.59 -37.97 17.84
C THR A 277 1.63 -36.87 17.56
N PRO A 278 1.47 -36.01 16.54
CA PRO A 278 2.28 -34.80 16.40
C PRO A 278 2.25 -33.90 17.64
N VAL A 279 1.07 -33.68 18.23
CA VAL A 279 0.89 -32.82 19.41
C VAL A 279 1.57 -33.40 20.65
N GLU A 280 1.38 -34.69 20.95
CA GLU A 280 2.02 -35.39 22.07
C GLU A 280 3.56 -35.34 21.96
N ARG A 281 4.12 -35.60 20.77
CA ARG A 281 5.57 -35.49 20.54
C ARG A 281 6.10 -34.06 20.63
N SER A 282 5.27 -33.06 20.36
CA SER A 282 5.63 -31.66 20.54
C SER A 282 5.69 -31.34 22.03
N ALA A 283 4.69 -31.79 22.79
CA ALA A 283 4.62 -31.64 24.24
C ALA A 283 5.80 -32.29 24.97
N GLU A 284 6.17 -33.52 24.61
CA GLU A 284 7.33 -34.24 25.18
C GLU A 284 8.62 -33.42 25.03
N ARG A 285 8.88 -32.89 23.83
CA ARG A 285 10.08 -32.09 23.56
C ARG A 285 10.14 -30.81 24.38
N ILE A 286 9.02 -30.09 24.45
CA ILE A 286 8.94 -28.85 25.22
C ILE A 286 9.10 -29.14 26.71
N ALA A 287 8.61 -30.28 27.20
CA ALA A 287 8.83 -30.71 28.57
C ALA A 287 10.30 -31.07 28.86
N ASP A 288 11.01 -31.64 27.88
CA ASP A 288 12.42 -32.03 28.03
C ASP A 288 13.36 -30.81 28.06
N ASP A 289 13.22 -29.87 27.12
CA ASP A 289 14.12 -28.70 27.00
C ASP A 289 13.36 -27.47 26.46
N PRO A 290 12.57 -26.78 27.31
CA PRO A 290 11.68 -25.71 26.86
C PRO A 290 12.46 -24.54 26.24
N LEU A 291 13.59 -24.16 26.84
CA LEU A 291 14.36 -22.99 26.41
C LEU A 291 14.92 -23.18 25.00
N ARG A 292 15.46 -24.38 24.72
CA ARG A 292 16.03 -24.68 23.40
C ARG A 292 14.97 -24.65 22.31
N TYR A 293 13.82 -25.28 22.51
CA TYR A 293 12.78 -25.33 21.48
C TYR A 293 12.11 -23.97 21.26
N THR A 294 11.90 -23.19 22.32
CA THR A 294 11.43 -21.80 22.17
C THR A 294 12.42 -20.92 21.44
N LEU A 295 13.73 -21.02 21.73
CA LEU A 295 14.75 -20.25 21.01
C LEU A 295 14.82 -20.65 19.52
N ILE A 296 14.74 -21.94 19.21
CA ILE A 296 14.65 -22.42 17.82
C ILE A 296 13.41 -21.84 17.13
N GLY A 297 12.28 -21.81 17.82
CA GLY A 297 11.04 -21.21 17.32
C GLY A 297 11.17 -19.73 17.00
N ILE A 298 11.70 -18.93 17.94
CA ILE A 298 11.92 -17.49 17.75
C ILE A 298 12.85 -17.24 16.55
N VAL A 299 13.97 -17.97 16.47
CA VAL A 299 14.90 -17.84 15.34
C VAL A 299 14.21 -18.22 14.02
N ALA A 300 13.40 -19.29 14.02
CA ALA A 300 12.67 -19.72 12.85
C ALA A 300 11.62 -18.69 12.42
N GLU A 301 10.85 -18.10 13.34
CA GLU A 301 9.87 -17.06 13.04
C GLU A 301 10.53 -15.78 12.51
N ILE A 302 11.61 -15.31 13.15
CA ILE A 302 12.37 -14.13 12.69
C ILE A 302 12.92 -14.36 11.28
N LEU A 303 13.37 -15.57 10.95
CA LEU A 303 13.87 -15.91 9.62
C LEU A 303 12.73 -16.18 8.61
N LEU A 304 11.56 -16.63 9.08
CA LEU A 304 10.43 -16.98 8.23
C LEU A 304 9.92 -15.78 7.45
N PHE A 305 9.74 -14.63 8.11
CA PHE A 305 9.26 -13.41 7.45
C PHE A 305 10.15 -12.93 6.30
N PRO A 306 11.47 -12.70 6.47
CA PRO A 306 12.33 -12.24 5.39
C PRO A 306 12.48 -13.30 4.29
N VAL A 307 12.52 -14.58 4.63
CA VAL A 307 12.57 -15.66 3.63
C VAL A 307 11.29 -15.73 2.82
N LEU A 308 10.13 -15.66 3.47
CA LEU A 308 8.82 -15.70 2.80
C LEU A 308 8.63 -14.47 1.89
N PHE A 309 9.08 -13.30 2.35
CA PHE A 309 9.07 -12.07 1.57
C PHE A 309 9.99 -12.15 0.35
N LEU A 310 11.22 -12.66 0.53
CA LEU A 310 12.15 -12.88 -0.57
C LEU A 310 11.60 -13.88 -1.59
N ILE A 311 11.01 -14.99 -1.12
CA ILE A 311 10.33 -15.98 -1.97
C ILE A 311 9.21 -15.29 -2.76
N ALA A 312 8.36 -14.50 -2.11
CA ALA A 312 7.29 -13.77 -2.77
C ALA A 312 7.82 -12.82 -3.87
N ILE A 313 8.90 -12.07 -3.61
CA ILE A 313 9.54 -11.21 -4.61
C ILE A 313 10.03 -12.02 -5.80
N VAL A 314 10.75 -13.12 -5.55
CA VAL A 314 11.27 -14.00 -6.62
C VAL A 314 10.13 -14.59 -7.44
N LEU A 315 9.01 -14.98 -6.79
CA LEU A 315 7.81 -15.47 -7.47
C LEU A 315 7.16 -14.39 -8.33
N VAL A 316 7.13 -13.13 -7.88
CA VAL A 316 6.56 -12.02 -8.66
C VAL A 316 7.40 -11.71 -9.89
N ILE A 317 8.73 -11.76 -9.78
CA ILE A 317 9.64 -11.45 -10.89
C ILE A 317 9.67 -12.56 -11.96
N THR A 318 9.33 -13.80 -11.57
CA THR A 318 9.40 -14.95 -12.48
C THR A 318 8.07 -15.23 -13.16
N VAL A 319 8.08 -15.48 -14.48
CA VAL A 319 6.87 -15.83 -15.25
C VAL A 319 6.19 -17.09 -14.69
N VAL A 320 6.99 -18.09 -14.28
CA VAL A 320 6.51 -19.32 -13.62
C VAL A 320 6.02 -19.04 -12.19
N GLY A 321 6.51 -17.97 -11.57
CA GLY A 321 6.19 -17.62 -10.20
C GLY A 321 4.82 -16.99 -10.01
N ILE A 322 4.22 -16.34 -11.02
CA ILE A 322 2.86 -15.78 -10.93
C ILE A 322 1.81 -16.87 -10.59
N PRO A 323 1.75 -18.02 -11.30
CA PRO A 323 0.89 -19.14 -10.88
C PRO A 323 1.23 -19.66 -9.48
N LEU A 324 2.52 -19.72 -9.13
CA LEU A 324 2.97 -20.22 -7.83
C LEU A 324 2.66 -19.25 -6.69
N LEU A 325 2.57 -17.94 -6.98
CA LEU A 325 2.23 -16.90 -6.03
C LEU A 325 0.79 -17.07 -5.53
N LEU A 326 -0.10 -17.58 -6.38
CA LEU A 326 -1.45 -17.97 -5.99
C LEU A 326 -1.45 -19.10 -4.93
N LEU A 327 -0.39 -19.91 -4.88
CA LEU A 327 -0.21 -20.98 -3.91
C LEU A 327 0.40 -20.50 -2.58
N MET A 328 1.02 -19.32 -2.57
CA MET A 328 1.63 -18.71 -1.38
C MET A 328 0.67 -18.59 -0.17
N PRO A 329 -0.60 -18.13 -0.30
CA PRO A 329 -1.52 -18.11 0.84
C PRO A 329 -1.80 -19.50 1.42
N PHE A 330 -1.84 -20.55 0.58
CA PHE A 330 -1.99 -21.93 1.06
C PHE A 330 -0.74 -22.41 1.81
N ALA A 331 0.46 -21.99 1.38
CA ALA A 331 1.70 -22.26 2.09
C ALA A 331 1.73 -21.57 3.46
N VAL A 332 1.29 -20.30 3.55
CA VAL A 332 1.14 -19.57 4.82
C VAL A 332 0.12 -20.24 5.71
N LEU A 333 -1.04 -20.64 5.18
CA LEU A 333 -2.06 -21.38 5.93
C LEU A 333 -1.50 -22.70 6.49
N PHE A 334 -0.75 -23.44 5.68
CA PHE A 334 -0.10 -24.68 6.13
C PHE A 334 0.89 -24.42 7.28
N LEU A 335 1.69 -23.34 7.20
CA LEU A 335 2.59 -22.92 8.28
C LEU A 335 1.82 -22.55 9.56
N ILE A 336 0.69 -21.84 9.44
CA ILE A 336 -0.18 -21.51 10.57
C ILE A 336 -0.74 -22.78 11.22
N LEU A 337 -1.21 -23.76 10.43
CA LEU A 337 -1.68 -25.05 10.96
C LEU A 337 -0.56 -25.81 11.66
N LEU A 338 0.66 -25.76 11.14
CA LEU A 338 1.83 -26.39 11.74
C LEU A 338 2.21 -25.73 13.07
N ALA A 339 2.16 -24.40 13.13
CA ALA A 339 2.34 -23.63 14.36
C ALA A 339 1.23 -23.92 15.37
N LEU A 340 -0.03 -24.06 14.92
CA LEU A 340 -1.17 -24.41 15.78
C LEU A 340 -1.00 -25.79 16.41
N VAL A 341 -0.56 -26.79 15.64
CA VAL A 341 -0.22 -28.13 16.17
C VAL A 341 0.89 -28.03 17.22
N GLY A 342 1.90 -27.21 16.95
CA GLY A 342 2.98 -26.95 17.90
C GLY A 342 2.47 -26.33 19.20
N PHE A 343 1.69 -25.25 19.08
CA PHE A 343 1.07 -24.53 20.18
C PHE A 343 0.18 -25.45 21.03
N SER A 344 -0.64 -26.30 20.40
CA SER A 344 -1.43 -27.32 21.10
C SER A 344 -0.55 -28.25 21.95
N GLY A 345 0.67 -28.56 21.50
CA GLY A 345 1.64 -29.35 22.26
C GLY A 345 2.13 -28.61 23.50
N THR A 346 2.47 -27.33 23.36
CA THR A 346 2.84 -26.47 24.49
C THR A 346 1.70 -26.37 25.50
N ALA A 347 0.48 -26.11 25.02
CA ALA A 347 -0.71 -26.03 25.86
C ALA A 347 -0.95 -27.37 26.57
N TYR A 348 -0.86 -28.50 25.87
CA TYR A 348 -1.01 -29.82 26.48
C TYR A 348 0.00 -30.08 27.61
N ALA A 349 1.29 -29.79 27.38
CA ALA A 349 2.32 -29.95 28.39
C ALA A 349 2.06 -29.07 29.63
N LEU A 350 1.71 -27.80 29.40
CA LEU A 350 1.44 -26.86 30.49
C LEU A 350 0.16 -27.21 31.25
N GLY A 351 -0.88 -27.68 30.55
CA GLY A 351 -2.13 -28.09 31.16
C GLY A 351 -2.01 -29.36 31.98
N GLN A 352 -1.21 -30.34 31.53
CA GLN A 352 -0.84 -31.50 32.36
C GLN A 352 -0.16 -31.07 33.66
N TRP A 353 0.80 -30.13 33.56
CA TRP A 353 1.50 -29.60 34.72
C TRP A 353 0.53 -28.89 35.69
N THR A 354 -0.31 -27.98 35.18
CA THR A 354 -1.32 -27.26 35.97
C THR A 354 -2.27 -28.24 36.64
N ARG A 355 -2.79 -29.21 35.90
CA ARG A 355 -3.74 -30.20 36.42
C ARG A 355 -3.14 -31.06 37.53
N ARG A 356 -1.90 -31.55 37.36
CA ARG A 356 -1.19 -32.32 38.39
C ARG A 356 -0.96 -31.49 39.66
N ARG A 357 -0.71 -30.18 39.50
CA ARG A 357 -0.47 -29.27 40.63
C ARG A 357 -1.72 -29.03 41.49
N PHE A 358 -2.90 -29.00 40.88
CA PHE A 358 -4.19 -28.71 41.54
C PHE A 358 -5.08 -29.94 41.76
N GLY A 359 -4.69 -31.12 41.26
CA GLY A 359 -5.42 -32.37 41.50
C GLY A 359 -6.80 -32.47 40.84
N MET A 360 -7.03 -31.81 39.69
CA MET A 360 -8.35 -31.78 39.05
C MET A 360 -8.67 -33.11 38.31
N GLY A 361 -9.86 -33.66 38.54
CA GLY A 361 -10.39 -34.85 37.86
C GLY A 361 -11.13 -34.53 36.55
N GLY A 362 -11.06 -35.43 35.55
CA GLY A 362 -11.78 -35.32 34.27
C GLY A 362 -11.14 -36.10 33.10
N PRO A 363 -11.83 -36.24 31.94
CA PRO A 363 -11.30 -36.90 30.75
C PRO A 363 -9.97 -36.27 30.32
N PRO A 364 -8.87 -37.05 30.27
CA PRO A 364 -7.58 -36.44 30.51
C PRO A 364 -7.11 -35.53 29.39
N ALA A 365 -7.28 -35.93 28.14
CA ALA A 365 -6.62 -35.25 27.03
C ALA A 365 -7.18 -33.85 26.70
N LEU A 366 -8.50 -33.70 26.61
CA LEU A 366 -9.14 -32.44 26.19
C LEU A 366 -9.02 -31.36 27.29
N ILE A 367 -9.21 -31.78 28.54
CA ILE A 367 -9.12 -30.89 29.70
C ILE A 367 -7.69 -30.37 29.85
N ASP A 368 -6.67 -31.21 29.61
CA ASP A 368 -5.28 -30.77 29.66
C ASP A 368 -5.01 -29.68 28.61
N VAL A 369 -5.47 -29.83 27.35
CA VAL A 369 -5.30 -28.76 26.35
C VAL A 369 -6.02 -27.46 26.75
N ALA A 370 -7.28 -27.55 27.18
CA ALA A 370 -8.07 -26.38 27.58
C ALA A 370 -7.48 -25.66 28.81
N LEU A 371 -7.05 -26.41 29.83
CA LEU A 371 -6.37 -25.87 31.00
C LEU A 371 -5.03 -25.24 30.64
N GLY A 372 -4.30 -25.84 29.70
CA GLY A 372 -3.07 -25.29 29.16
C GLY A 372 -3.26 -23.93 28.53
N VAL A 373 -4.21 -23.84 27.58
CA VAL A 373 -4.59 -22.58 26.93
C VAL A 373 -5.03 -21.54 27.96
N LEU A 374 -5.89 -21.92 28.91
CA LEU A 374 -6.31 -21.03 29.99
C LEU A 374 -5.13 -20.54 30.82
N THR A 375 -4.18 -21.42 31.14
CA THR A 375 -2.97 -21.07 31.91
C THR A 375 -2.09 -20.07 31.15
N ILE A 376 -1.92 -20.26 29.83
CA ILE A 376 -1.15 -19.34 28.96
C ILE A 376 -1.82 -17.96 28.91
N LEU A 377 -3.14 -17.91 28.73
CA LEU A 377 -3.88 -16.65 28.59
C LEU A 377 -4.22 -15.98 29.93
N LEU A 378 -4.08 -16.67 31.07
CA LEU A 378 -4.48 -16.15 32.38
C LEU A 378 -3.88 -14.76 32.70
N PRO A 379 -2.58 -14.51 32.52
CA PRO A 379 -2.00 -13.18 32.80
C PRO A 379 -2.60 -12.08 31.91
N LEU A 380 -2.85 -12.41 30.63
CA LEU A 380 -3.50 -11.52 29.67
C LEU A 380 -4.91 -11.16 30.14
N LEU A 381 -5.69 -12.16 30.54
CA LEU A 381 -7.07 -11.97 31.01
C LEU A 381 -7.14 -11.15 32.28
N ILE A 382 -6.29 -11.44 33.26
CA ILE A 382 -6.21 -10.65 34.51
C ILE A 382 -5.86 -9.21 34.17
N GLY A 383 -4.85 -8.99 33.32
CA GLY A 383 -4.48 -7.65 32.88
C GLY A 383 -5.63 -6.88 32.20
N ARG A 384 -6.43 -7.57 31.37
CA ARG A 384 -7.63 -6.98 30.72
C ARG A 384 -8.75 -6.68 31.71
N VAL A 385 -8.97 -7.50 32.72
CA VAL A 385 -9.95 -7.23 33.79
C VAL A 385 -9.49 -6.07 34.66
N VAL A 386 -8.21 -6.04 35.06
CA VAL A 386 -7.63 -4.92 35.83
C VAL A 386 -7.73 -3.61 35.06
N ALA A 387 -7.57 -3.64 33.73
CA ALA A 387 -7.76 -2.45 32.88
C ALA A 387 -9.17 -1.84 32.97
N LEU A 388 -10.19 -2.58 33.42
CA LEU A 388 -11.55 -2.04 33.65
C LEU A 388 -11.59 -1.07 34.84
N GLY A 389 -10.64 -1.18 35.78
CA GLY A 389 -10.54 -0.31 36.96
C GLY A 389 -10.11 1.13 36.65
N GLY A 390 -9.87 1.46 35.38
CA GLY A 390 -9.56 2.81 34.93
C GLY A 390 -8.08 3.18 35.06
N TRP A 391 -7.79 4.48 34.99
CA TRP A 391 -6.44 5.02 34.89
C TRP A 391 -5.51 4.69 36.07
N PRO A 392 -5.94 4.66 37.36
CA PRO A 392 -5.03 4.40 38.48
C PRO A 392 -4.35 3.04 38.46
N VAL A 393 -5.03 2.02 37.91
CA VAL A 393 -4.50 0.65 37.78
C VAL A 393 -3.90 0.37 36.40
N SER A 394 -3.85 1.37 35.52
CA SER A 394 -3.36 1.23 34.14
C SER A 394 -1.90 0.75 34.01
N PRO A 395 -0.90 1.19 34.82
CA PRO A 395 0.47 0.68 34.66
C PRO A 395 0.56 -0.81 35.02
N LEU A 396 -0.15 -1.25 36.06
CA LEU A 396 -0.23 -2.65 36.44
C LEU A 396 -0.96 -3.48 35.37
N ALA A 397 -2.07 -2.97 34.85
CA ALA A 397 -2.81 -3.62 33.76
C ALA A 397 -1.94 -3.77 32.50
N LEU A 398 -1.21 -2.73 32.11
CA LEU A 398 -0.29 -2.77 30.96
C LEU A 398 0.82 -3.80 31.16
N PHE A 399 1.43 -3.85 32.34
CA PHE A 399 2.47 -4.84 32.65
C PHE A 399 1.93 -6.28 32.56
N LEU A 400 0.74 -6.54 33.13
CA LEU A 400 0.09 -7.86 33.06
C LEU A 400 -0.29 -8.25 31.63
N ILE A 401 -0.82 -7.31 30.84
CA ILE A 401 -1.15 -7.55 29.43
C ILE A 401 0.12 -7.83 28.64
N ALA A 402 1.18 -7.02 28.80
CA ALA A 402 2.45 -7.23 28.12
C ALA A 402 3.07 -8.59 28.48
N THR A 403 3.01 -8.97 29.76
CA THR A 403 3.45 -10.29 30.21
C THR A 403 2.61 -11.40 29.59
N GLY A 404 1.28 -11.26 29.55
CA GLY A 404 0.38 -12.21 28.92
C GLY A 404 0.66 -12.40 27.42
N ILE A 405 0.86 -11.31 26.68
CA ILE A 405 1.23 -11.35 25.26
C ILE A 405 2.59 -12.04 25.08
N ALA A 406 3.58 -11.73 25.95
CA ALA A 406 4.88 -12.38 25.89
C ALA A 406 4.78 -13.89 26.16
N VAL A 407 4.01 -14.30 27.17
CA VAL A 407 3.79 -15.73 27.49
C VAL A 407 3.09 -16.45 26.34
N GLU A 408 2.06 -15.84 25.75
CA GLU A 408 1.37 -16.38 24.58
C GLU A 408 2.33 -16.51 23.38
N TYR A 409 3.10 -15.47 23.07
CA TYR A 409 4.10 -15.49 22.01
C TYR A 409 5.15 -16.60 22.21
N LEU A 410 5.69 -16.74 23.42
CA LEU A 410 6.67 -17.78 23.74
C LEU A 410 6.06 -19.19 23.61
N ALA A 411 4.76 -19.35 23.88
CA ALA A 411 4.07 -20.63 23.71
C ALA A 411 3.90 -21.01 22.24
N TRP A 412 3.58 -20.02 21.38
CA TRP A 412 3.57 -20.19 19.93
C TRP A 412 4.95 -20.54 19.39
N ALA A 413 5.97 -19.78 19.77
CA ALA A 413 7.34 -20.01 19.34
C ALA A 413 7.87 -21.38 19.79
N GLY A 414 7.69 -21.75 21.07
CA GLY A 414 8.08 -23.07 21.59
C GLY A 414 7.41 -24.22 20.86
N GLY A 415 6.11 -24.08 20.61
CA GLY A 415 5.32 -25.04 19.85
C GLY A 415 5.84 -25.23 18.43
N PHE A 416 6.00 -24.12 17.70
CA PHE A 416 6.48 -24.14 16.32
C PHE A 416 7.91 -24.69 16.22
N GLY A 417 8.80 -24.30 17.14
CA GLY A 417 10.17 -24.77 17.22
C GLY A 417 10.27 -26.28 17.47
N ALA A 418 9.43 -26.84 18.34
CA ALA A 418 9.37 -28.29 18.59
C ALA A 418 8.92 -29.09 17.36
N VAL A 419 7.96 -28.57 16.59
CA VAL A 419 7.50 -29.19 15.35
C VAL A 419 8.58 -29.10 14.25
N LEU A 420 9.25 -27.96 14.11
CA LEU A 420 10.36 -27.79 13.15
C LEU A 420 11.56 -28.69 13.47
N ALA A 421 11.94 -28.81 14.74
CA ALA A 421 13.02 -29.69 15.16
C ALA A 421 12.72 -31.16 14.80
N ASN A 422 11.46 -31.58 14.93
CA ASN A 422 11.00 -32.92 14.55
C ASN A 422 11.13 -33.16 13.04
N THR A 423 10.63 -32.23 12.23
CA THR A 423 10.65 -32.36 10.76
C THR A 423 12.08 -32.39 10.24
N PHE A 424 12.96 -31.54 10.78
CA PHE A 424 14.37 -31.50 10.42
C PHE A 424 15.13 -32.78 10.80
N THR A 425 14.90 -33.28 12.02
CA THR A 425 15.55 -34.53 12.49
C THR A 425 15.14 -35.73 11.63
N ARG A 426 13.84 -35.85 11.32
CA ARG A 426 13.33 -36.91 10.43
C ARG A 426 13.92 -36.79 9.02
N TRP A 427 14.02 -35.58 8.50
CA TRP A 427 14.61 -35.33 7.18
C TRP A 427 16.10 -35.73 7.14
N ARG A 428 16.88 -35.39 8.17
CA ARG A 428 18.30 -35.79 8.29
C ARG A 428 18.47 -37.30 8.40
N ALA A 429 17.64 -37.98 9.18
CA ALA A 429 17.66 -39.44 9.31
C ALA A 429 17.39 -40.13 7.98
N ARG A 430 16.39 -39.67 7.22
CA ARG A 430 16.07 -40.18 5.88
C ARG A 430 17.21 -39.97 4.89
N ARG A 431 17.86 -38.80 4.91
CA ARG A 431 19.05 -38.54 4.07
C ARG A 431 20.19 -39.49 4.40
N THR A 432 20.49 -39.66 5.68
CA THR A 432 21.60 -40.51 6.14
C THR A 432 21.36 -41.97 5.74
N ALA A 433 20.15 -42.50 5.96
CA ALA A 433 19.78 -43.86 5.54
C ALA A 433 19.90 -44.05 4.02
N ARG A 434 19.52 -43.04 3.23
CA ARG A 434 19.66 -43.07 1.76
C ARG A 434 21.13 -43.05 1.32
N THR A 435 22.00 -42.34 2.03
CA THR A 435 23.44 -42.34 1.73
C THR A 435 24.09 -43.67 2.09
N THR A 436 23.75 -44.28 3.23
CA THR A 436 24.30 -45.59 3.64
C THR A 436 23.84 -46.72 2.72
N ALA A 437 22.61 -46.69 2.21
CA ALA A 437 22.10 -47.69 1.27
C ALA A 437 22.75 -47.64 -0.13
N VAL A 438 23.38 -46.52 -0.49
CA VAL A 438 24.05 -46.32 -1.80
C VAL A 438 25.55 -46.66 -1.72
N ALA A 439 26.12 -46.82 -0.53
CA ALA A 439 27.51 -47.25 -0.38
C ALA A 439 27.64 -48.75 -0.77
N PRO A 440 28.50 -49.12 -1.74
CA PRO A 440 28.72 -50.52 -2.09
C PRO A 440 29.32 -51.29 -0.89
N PRO A 441 29.02 -52.59 -0.75
CA PRO A 441 29.57 -53.39 0.34
C PRO A 441 31.10 -53.37 0.29
N PRO A 442 31.79 -53.37 1.46
CA PRO A 442 33.24 -53.48 1.49
C PRO A 442 33.67 -54.79 0.82
N VAL A 443 34.62 -54.68 -0.10
CA VAL A 443 35.18 -55.78 -0.91
C VAL A 443 36.10 -56.66 -0.06
#